data_AF-A0A225VSB1-F1
#
_entry.id   AF-A0A225VSB1-F1
#
_cell.length_a   1.000
_cell.length_b   1.000
_cell.length_c   1.000
_cell.angle_alpha   90.00
_cell.angle_beta   90.00
_cell.angle_gamma   90.00
#
_symmetry.space_group_name_H-M   'P 1'
#
loop_
_entity.id
_entity.type
_entity.pdbx_description
1 polymer ?
#
loop_
_entity_poly.entity_id
_entity_poly.type
_entity_poly.pdbx_seq_one_letter_code
_entity_poly.pdbx_strand_id
1 'polypeptide(L)'
;YDVERLINRFKNHPGRPLKWPVVQGFEITDHGKTYKEHRVGQIAGCRLSVEGGVYVWSVAFVHGDSLEYQVEELARRILNGSYTDQHKNDQ
;
A
#
# COMPACT_ATOMS: atom_id res chain seq x y z
N TYR A 1 -10.39 12.39 1.22
CA TYR A 1 -9.32 12.14 2.21
C TYR A 1 -8.01 12.55 1.52
N ASP A 2 -7.14 13.36 2.13
CA ASP A 2 -6.01 14.02 1.43
C ASP A 2 -4.67 13.29 1.64
N VAL A 3 -3.80 13.24 0.62
CA VAL A 3 -2.49 12.58 0.64
C VAL A 3 -1.59 13.17 1.74
N GLU A 4 -1.57 14.48 1.91
CA GLU A 4 -0.70 15.14 2.89
C GLU A 4 -1.13 14.84 4.32
N ARG A 5 -2.44 14.82 4.59
CA ARG A 5 -2.97 14.39 5.89
C ARG A 5 -2.58 12.95 6.21
N LEU A 6 -2.58 12.10 5.19
CA LEU A 6 -2.19 10.70 5.32
C LEU A 6 -0.70 10.55 5.67
N ILE A 7 0.16 11.26 4.93
CA ILE A 7 1.59 11.31 5.17
C ILE A 7 1.88 11.83 6.58
N ASN A 8 1.23 12.92 6.98
CA ASN A 8 1.42 13.49 8.31
C ASN A 8 0.98 12.52 9.41
N ARG A 9 -0.07 11.71 9.17
CA ARG A 9 -0.49 10.66 10.10
C ARG A 9 0.57 9.57 10.26
N PHE A 10 1.17 9.13 9.15
CA PHE A 10 2.25 8.16 9.17
C PHE A 10 3.50 8.69 9.88
N LYS A 11 3.90 9.94 9.61
CA LYS A 11 5.08 10.57 10.24
C LYS A 11 4.91 10.75 11.75
N ASN A 12 3.71 11.12 12.23
CA ASN A 12 3.46 11.36 13.65
C ASN A 12 3.19 10.07 14.47
N HIS A 13 2.86 8.97 13.81
CA HIS A 13 2.57 7.68 14.47
C HIS A 13 3.29 6.51 13.78
N PRO A 14 4.64 6.52 13.73
CA PRO A 14 5.39 5.40 13.21
C PRO A 14 5.10 4.16 14.07
N GLY A 15 4.69 3.06 13.44
CA GLY A 15 4.54 1.76 14.11
C GLY A 15 3.19 1.50 14.78
N ARG A 16 2.19 2.40 14.68
CA ARG A 16 0.81 1.99 15.01
C ARG A 16 0.30 1.12 13.86
N PRO A 17 -0.15 -0.13 14.11
CA PRO A 17 -0.76 -0.96 13.08
C PRO A 17 -2.08 -0.32 12.65
N LEU A 18 -1.99 0.53 11.63
CA LEU A 18 -3.16 1.05 10.94
C LEU A 18 -3.65 -0.07 10.04
N LYS A 19 -4.83 -0.60 10.35
CA LYS A 19 -5.54 -1.61 9.53
C LYS A 19 -6.05 -0.98 8.24
N TRP A 20 -5.13 -0.47 7.43
CA TRP A 20 -5.42 0.20 6.19
C TRP A 20 -5.11 -0.76 5.04
N PRO A 21 -6.11 -1.12 4.24
CA PRO A 21 -5.91 -1.99 3.10
C PRO A 21 -5.08 -1.25 2.05
N VAL A 22 -4.02 -1.89 1.57
CA VAL A 22 -3.20 -1.41 0.47
C VAL A 22 -3.45 -2.32 -0.72
N VAL A 23 -3.93 -1.78 -1.83
CA VAL A 23 -4.14 -2.56 -3.06
C VAL A 23 -2.90 -2.43 -3.94
N GLN A 24 -2.35 -3.57 -4.35
CA GLN A 24 -1.24 -3.65 -5.29
C GLN A 24 -1.62 -4.58 -6.44
N GLY A 25 -1.46 -4.09 -7.68
CA GLY A 25 -1.53 -4.93 -8.87
C GLY A 25 -0.23 -5.70 -9.05
N PHE A 26 -0.33 -7.00 -9.22
CA PHE A 26 0.77 -7.90 -9.58
C PHE A 26 0.50 -8.45 -10.97
N GLU A 27 1.52 -8.46 -11.82
CA GLU A 27 1.48 -9.16 -13.09
C GLU A 27 1.96 -10.59 -12.85
N ILE A 28 1.05 -11.55 -13.02
CA ILE A 28 1.31 -12.96 -12.81
C ILE A 28 1.29 -13.62 -14.18
N THR A 29 2.39 -14.28 -14.53
CA THR A 29 2.47 -15.10 -15.73
C THR A 29 2.22 -16.54 -15.33
N ASP A 30 1.12 -17.11 -15.82
CA ASP A 30 0.78 -18.51 -15.63
C ASP A 30 0.46 -19.15 -16.99
N HIS A 31 1.05 -20.32 -17.25
CA HIS A 31 0.92 -21.06 -18.50
C HIS A 31 1.09 -20.20 -19.79
N GLY A 32 2.03 -19.23 -19.77
CA GLY A 32 2.31 -18.35 -20.91
C GLY A 32 1.29 -17.22 -21.13
N LYS A 33 0.35 -17.02 -20.19
CA LYS A 33 -0.59 -15.90 -20.19
C LYS A 33 -0.30 -15.01 -18.98
N THR A 34 -0.26 -13.70 -19.21
CA THR A 34 -0.06 -12.70 -18.16
C THR A 34 -1.41 -12.14 -17.72
N TYR A 35 -1.69 -12.20 -16.43
CA TYR A 35 -2.90 -11.65 -15.81
C TYR A 35 -2.52 -10.61 -14.76
N LYS A 36 -3.37 -9.58 -14.64
CA LYS A 36 -3.25 -8.58 -13.57
C LYS A 36 -4.10 -9.02 -12.38
N GLU A 37 -3.44 -9.42 -11.31
CA GLU A 37 -4.09 -9.76 -10.04
C GLU A 37 -3.94 -8.59 -9.06
N HIS A 38 -5.06 -8.12 -8.50
CA HIS A 38 -5.02 -7.12 -7.43
C HIS A 38 -5.02 -7.83 -6.09
N ARG A 39 -3.93 -7.68 -5.33
CA ARG A 39 -3.81 -8.22 -3.97
C ARG A 39 -3.99 -7.11 -2.95
N VAL A 40 -4.70 -7.43 -1.87
CA VAL A 40 -4.85 -6.57 -0.70
C VAL A 40 -3.77 -6.95 0.31
N GLY A 41 -2.99 -5.97 0.72
CA GLY A 41 -2.00 -6.07 1.78
C GLY A 41 -2.35 -5.22 2.99
N GLN A 42 -1.68 -5.51 4.09
CA GLN A 42 -1.76 -4.73 5.33
C GLN A 42 -0.39 -4.18 5.69
N ILE A 43 -0.40 -3.00 6.29
CA ILE A 43 0.83 -2.37 6.79
C ILE A 43 1.35 -3.22 7.96
N ALA A 44 2.52 -3.83 7.75
CA ALA A 44 3.18 -4.70 8.70
C ALA A 44 4.19 -3.96 9.59
N GLY A 45 4.76 -2.85 9.12
CA GLY A 45 5.76 -2.11 9.88
C GLY A 45 6.27 -0.85 9.19
N CYS A 46 7.15 -0.14 9.90
CA CYS A 46 7.89 1.00 9.36
C CYS A 46 9.34 0.98 9.85
N ARG A 47 10.27 1.38 8.99
CA ARG A 47 11.67 1.63 9.33
C ARG A 47 12.12 2.97 8.74
N LEU A 48 13.06 3.62 9.41
CA LEU A 48 13.73 4.80 8.87
C LEU A 48 14.86 4.32 7.96
N SER A 49 14.86 4.74 6.69
CA SER A 49 15.99 4.49 5.80
C SER A 49 17.18 5.36 6.22
N VAL A 50 18.31 4.71 6.48
CA VAL A 50 19.54 5.36 6.98
C VAL A 50 20.17 6.27 5.93
N GLU A 51 20.01 5.95 4.64
CA GLU A 51 20.65 6.71 3.54
C GLU A 51 19.91 8.00 3.17
N GLY A 52 18.64 8.15 3.53
CA GLY A 52 17.82 9.29 3.07
C GLY A 52 16.96 9.94 4.14
N GLY A 53 16.93 9.43 5.37
CA GLY A 53 16.02 9.91 6.42
C GLY A 53 14.53 9.76 6.07
N VAL A 54 14.21 8.93 5.07
CA VAL A 54 12.84 8.69 4.60
C VAL A 54 12.26 7.49 5.35
N TYR A 55 11.01 7.63 5.82
CA TYR A 55 10.27 6.52 6.40
C TYR A 55 9.80 5.56 5.31
N VAL A 56 10.25 4.31 5.41
CA VAL A 56 9.86 3.19 4.56
C VAL A 56 8.88 2.32 5.33
N TRP A 57 7.76 2.00 4.69
CA TRP A 57 6.68 1.22 5.27
C TRP A 57 6.58 -0.12 4.56
N SER A 58 6.60 -1.20 5.32
CA SER A 58 6.47 -2.56 4.82
C SER A 58 5.01 -2.99 4.86
N VAL A 59 4.51 -3.47 3.72
CA VAL A 59 3.16 -4.00 3.54
C VAL A 59 3.26 -5.49 3.29
N ALA A 60 2.61 -6.29 4.13
CA ALA A 60 2.50 -7.72 3.97
C ALA A 60 1.20 -8.07 3.22
N PHE A 61 1.30 -8.87 2.18
CA PHE A 61 0.18 -9.37 1.39
C PHE A 61 -0.20 -10.78 1.83
N VAL A 62 -1.47 -11.15 1.60
CA VAL A 62 -2.05 -12.44 2.04
C VAL A 62 -1.25 -13.66 1.54
N HIS A 63 -0.52 -13.54 0.45
CA HIS A 63 0.29 -14.61 -0.15
C HIS A 63 1.71 -14.72 0.41
N GLY A 64 2.04 -13.97 1.47
CA GLY A 64 3.36 -13.98 2.10
C GLY A 64 4.37 -13.01 1.48
N ASP A 65 4.02 -12.36 0.37
CA ASP A 65 4.82 -11.29 -0.21
C ASP A 65 4.85 -10.08 0.73
N SER A 66 6.00 -9.46 0.89
CA SER A 66 6.13 -8.17 1.56
C SER A 66 6.78 -7.17 0.63
N LEU A 67 6.14 -6.01 0.43
CA LEU A 67 6.72 -4.91 -0.34
C LEU A 67 6.95 -3.71 0.56
N GLU A 68 8.00 -2.97 0.24
CA GLU A 68 8.38 -1.76 0.94
C GLU A 68 8.03 -0.54 0.10
N TYR A 69 7.40 0.45 0.73
CA TYR A 69 6.96 1.67 0.08
C TYR A 69 7.43 2.88 0.87
N GLN A 70 7.77 3.96 0.15
CA GLN A 70 7.92 5.25 0.81
C GLN A 70 6.56 5.77 1.27
N VAL A 71 6.55 6.59 2.32
CA VAL A 71 5.32 7.13 2.93
C VAL A 71 4.39 7.83 1.93
N GLU A 72 4.96 8.56 0.95
CA GLU A 72 4.21 9.28 -0.08
C GLU A 72 3.55 8.32 -1.07
N GLU A 73 4.28 7.29 -1.51
CA GLU A 73 3.77 6.27 -2.41
C GLU A 73 2.67 5.45 -1.74
N LEU A 74 2.90 5.01 -0.50
CA LEU A 74 1.92 4.30 0.31
C LEU A 74 0.63 5.10 0.47
N ALA A 75 0.75 6.40 0.77
CA ALA A 75 -0.40 7.27 0.94
C ALA A 75 -1.25 7.40 -0.33
N ARG A 76 -0.59 7.56 -1.50
CA ARG A 76 -1.29 7.58 -2.79
C ARG A 76 -1.98 6.26 -3.07
N ARG A 77 -1.35 5.12 -2.76
CA ARG A 77 -1.95 3.79 -2.98
C ARG A 77 -3.18 3.53 -2.12
N ILE A 78 -3.15 3.92 -0.85
CA ILE A 78 -4.30 3.79 0.05
C ILE A 78 -5.47 4.64 -0.47
N LEU A 79 -5.20 5.85 -0.94
CA LEU A 79 -6.22 6.75 -1.47
C LEU A 79 -6.76 6.29 -2.83
N ASN A 80 -5.88 5.86 -3.75
CA ASN A 80 -6.31 5.37 -5.06
C ASN A 80 -7.04 4.03 -4.97
N GLY A 81 -6.60 3.12 -4.09
CA GLY A 81 -7.26 1.85 -3.85
C GLY A 81 -8.64 1.98 -3.21
N SER A 82 -8.86 3.04 -2.41
CA SER A 82 -10.20 3.35 -1.86
C SER A 82 -11.13 4.00 -2.87
N TYR A 83 -10.61 4.62 -3.94
CA TYR A 83 -11.43 5.14 -5.06
C TYR A 83 -11.89 4.04 -6.03
N THR A 84 -11.09 2.99 -6.25
CA THR A 84 -11.46 1.89 -7.16
C THR A 84 -12.59 1.00 -6.63
N ASP A 85 -12.89 1.04 -5.32
CA ASP A 85 -14.04 0.34 -4.73
C ASP A 85 -15.37 1.08 -4.97
N GLN A 86 -15.35 2.39 -5.27
CA GLN A 86 -16.58 3.17 -5.49
C GLN A 86 -17.16 3.06 -6.91
N HIS A 87 -16.44 2.50 -7.88
CA HIS A 87 -16.90 2.37 -9.27
C HIS A 87 -17.35 0.95 -9.68
N LYS A 88 -17.61 0.07 -8.70
CA LYS A 88 -18.27 -1.23 -8.96
C LYS A 88 -19.76 -1.27 -8.61
N ASN A 89 -20.36 -0.11 -8.32
CA ASN A 89 -21.77 0.00 -7.96
C ASN A 89 -22.56 1.00 -8.82
N ASP A 90 -22.20 1.14 -10.09
CA ASP A 90 -23.15 1.67 -11.08
C ASP A 90 -23.29 0.64 -12.20
N GLN A 91 -24.51 0.13 -12.27
CA GLN A 91 -25.02 -0.97 -13.06
C GLN A 91 -25.50 -0.49 -14.42
#